data_AF-A0AAV4JRC1-F1
#
_entry.id   AF-A0AAV4JRC1-F1
#
_cell.length_a   1.000
_cell.length_b   1.000
_cell.length_c   1.000
_cell.angle_alpha   90.00
_cell.angle_beta   90.00
_cell.angle_gamma   90.00
#
_symmetry.space_group_name_H-M   'P 1'
#
loop_
_entity.id
_entity.type
_entity.pdbx_description
1 polymer ?
#
loop_
_entity_poly.entity_id
_entity_poly.type
_entity_poly.pdbx_seq_one_letter_code
_entity_poly.pdbx_strand_id
1 'polypeptide(L)'
;MTRSRPISLGDFNFQFDSAYDQNIRKMNSILNEYRQKQFTDKPIHEKSRILDWIVSDGHQTLLYLEVKNTGISDHIIITFELDIKKLGPLKRTITSRRNDIEHEQFKLPALSPQ
;
A
#
# COMPACT_ATOMS: atom_id res chain seq x y z
N MET A 1 -16.60 -3.04 -6.74
CA MET A 1 -15.65 -1.96 -6.39
C MET A 1 -14.57 -2.54 -5.49
N THR A 2 -13.30 -2.44 -5.88
CA THR A 2 -12.17 -2.79 -5.02
C THR A 2 -12.01 -1.67 -4.00
N ARG A 3 -12.23 -1.99 -2.72
CA ARG A 3 -12.11 -1.01 -1.63
C ARG A 3 -10.63 -0.78 -1.35
N SER A 4 -10.16 0.46 -1.47
CA SER A 4 -8.81 0.82 -1.03
C SER A 4 -8.69 0.63 0.48
N ARG A 5 -7.57 0.06 0.92
CA ARG A 5 -7.25 -0.19 2.33
C ARG A 5 -5.93 0.48 2.66
N PRO A 6 -5.95 1.75 3.11
CA PRO A 6 -4.74 2.53 3.33
C PRO A 6 -3.97 2.03 4.55
N ILE A 7 -2.65 2.16 4.48
CA ILE A 7 -1.74 2.06 5.62
C ILE A 7 -1.12 3.44 5.78
N SER A 8 -1.22 4.02 6.97
CA SER A 8 -0.64 5.31 7.30
C SER A 8 0.60 5.10 8.17
N LEU A 9 1.69 5.77 7.80
CA LEU A 9 2.99 5.70 8.46
C LEU A 9 3.47 7.13 8.71
N GLY A 10 3.99 7.41 9.89
CA GLY A 10 4.63 8.70 10.17
C GLY A 10 4.76 9.01 11.65
N ASP A 11 5.42 10.13 11.93
CA ASP A 11 5.52 10.73 13.24
C ASP A 11 4.25 11.54 13.56
N PHE A 12 3.47 11.05 14.53
CA PHE A 12 2.24 11.71 14.95
C PHE A 12 2.46 12.65 16.14
N ASN A 13 3.66 12.65 16.75
CA ASN A 13 4.00 13.46 17.91
C ASN A 13 3.03 13.34 19.11
N PHE A 14 2.27 12.26 19.18
CA PHE A 14 1.41 11.96 20.33
C PHE A 14 2.00 10.84 21.16
N GLN A 15 1.98 11.00 22.48
CA GLN A 15 2.58 10.04 23.39
C GLN A 15 1.65 8.86 23.66
N PHE A 16 1.63 7.86 22.78
CA PHE A 16 0.67 6.75 22.83
C PHE A 16 0.71 5.93 24.13
N ASP A 17 1.87 5.88 24.77
CA ASP A 17 2.12 5.25 26.07
C ASP A 17 1.51 5.99 27.27
N SER A 18 1.00 7.22 27.09
CA SER A 18 0.44 8.02 28.17
C SER A 18 -1.09 7.93 28.24
N ALA A 19 -1.62 7.16 29.20
CA ALA A 19 -3.06 7.04 29.46
C ALA A 19 -3.74 8.37 29.89
N TYR A 20 -2.95 9.37 30.29
CA TYR A 20 -3.42 10.67 30.75
C TYR A 20 -3.46 11.72 29.63
N ASP A 21 -2.90 11.43 28.45
CA ASP A 21 -2.91 12.36 27.34
C ASP A 21 -4.31 12.42 26.70
N GLN A 22 -4.95 13.59 26.78
CA GLN A 22 -6.27 13.82 26.18
C GLN A 22 -6.25 13.71 24.65
N ASN A 23 -5.13 14.05 24.01
CA ASN A 23 -4.98 13.96 22.56
C ASN A 23 -4.95 12.50 22.11
N ILE A 24 -4.29 11.63 22.88
CA ILE A 24 -4.32 10.17 22.63
C ILE A 24 -5.72 9.61 22.77
N ARG A 25 -6.50 10.05 23.76
CA ARG A 25 -7.89 9.60 23.90
C ARG A 25 -8.74 10.02 22.70
N LYS A 26 -8.61 11.27 22.25
CA LYS A 26 -9.29 11.76 21.04
C LYS A 26 -8.85 10.98 19.80
N MET A 27 -7.55 10.74 19.66
CA MET A 27 -7.00 10.02 18.52
C MET A 27 -7.45 8.56 18.51
N ASN A 28 -7.43 7.87 19.65
CA ASN A 28 -7.99 6.52 19.80
C ASN A 28 -9.49 6.48 19.46
N SER A 29 -10.25 7.51 19.83
CA SER A 29 -11.66 7.62 19.44
C SER A 29 -11.81 7.70 17.92
N ILE A 30 -10.99 8.52 17.25
CA ILE A 30 -10.97 8.65 15.78
C ILE A 30 -10.60 7.29 15.15
N LEU A 31 -9.50 6.67 15.59
CA LEU A 31 -9.08 5.37 15.08
C LEU A 31 -10.19 4.33 15.21
N ASN A 32 -10.86 4.27 16.36
CA ASN A 32 -11.98 3.36 16.59
C ASN A 32 -13.17 3.65 15.67
N GLU A 33 -13.52 4.92 15.44
CA GLU A 33 -14.59 5.32 14.52
C GLU A 33 -14.32 4.83 13.09
N TYR A 34 -13.08 4.96 12.62
CA TYR A 34 -12.66 4.51 11.30
C TYR A 34 -12.24 3.02 11.24
N ARG A 35 -12.41 2.27 12.34
CA ARG A 35 -11.96 0.86 12.48
C ARG A 35 -10.48 0.68 12.13
N GLN A 36 -9.67 1.68 12.44
CA GLN A 36 -8.23 1.65 12.32
C GLN A 36 -7.61 1.31 13.67
N LYS A 37 -6.43 0.71 13.62
CA LYS A 37 -5.63 0.34 14.77
C LYS A 37 -4.19 0.79 14.56
N GLN A 38 -3.58 1.24 15.64
CA GLN A 38 -2.14 1.49 15.74
C GLN A 38 -1.41 0.19 16.10
N PHE A 39 -0.29 -0.08 15.44
CA PHE A 39 0.45 -1.35 15.57
C PHE A 39 1.83 -1.22 16.23
N THR A 40 2.32 -0.01 16.48
CA THR A 40 3.62 0.21 17.12
C THR A 40 3.52 -0.07 18.63
N ASP A 41 4.08 -1.17 19.11
CA ASP A 41 4.02 -1.58 20.52
C ASP A 41 5.29 -1.27 21.33
N LYS A 42 6.36 -0.87 20.64
CA LYS A 42 7.68 -0.61 21.23
C LYS A 42 8.02 0.88 21.20
N PRO A 43 8.76 1.38 22.21
CA PRO A 43 9.33 2.71 22.16
C PRO A 43 10.32 2.83 21.01
N ILE A 44 10.20 3.93 20.27
CA ILE A 44 10.81 4.16 18.96
C ILE A 44 11.48 5.54 18.89
N HIS A 45 11.60 6.19 20.04
CA HIS A 45 12.30 7.44 20.22
C HIS A 45 13.24 7.28 21.43
N GLU A 46 14.43 7.89 21.42
CA GLU A 46 15.45 7.75 22.46
C GLU A 46 14.93 7.97 23.89
N LYS A 47 13.92 8.84 24.04
CA LYS A 47 13.22 9.09 25.31
C LYS A 47 12.22 8.00 25.72
N SER A 48 12.29 6.80 25.13
CA SER A 48 11.37 5.68 25.35
C SER A 48 9.90 6.02 25.08
N ARG A 49 9.61 6.80 24.02
CA ARG A 49 8.25 7.21 23.64
C ARG A 49 7.80 6.54 22.35
N ILE A 50 6.48 6.43 22.19
CA ILE A 50 5.84 5.92 20.96
C ILE A 50 5.26 7.11 20.19
N LEU A 51 6.03 7.69 19.27
CA LEU A 51 5.64 8.87 18.47
C LEU A 51 5.32 8.53 17.02
N ASP A 52 6.10 7.63 16.41
CA ASP A 52 5.85 7.09 15.07
C ASP A 52 4.86 5.92 15.07
N TRP A 53 3.80 6.04 14.30
CA TRP A 53 2.72 5.06 14.30
C TRP A 53 2.58 4.38 12.94
N ILE A 54 2.32 3.08 13.00
CA ILE A 54 1.78 2.31 11.89
C ILE A 54 0.28 2.16 12.13
N VAL A 55 -0.55 2.73 11.25
CA VAL A 55 -2.02 2.71 11.36
C VAL A 55 -2.63 2.01 10.16
N SER A 56 -3.50 1.03 10.41
CA SER A 56 -4.20 0.25 9.36
C SER A 56 -5.55 -0.27 9.88
N ASP A 57 -6.44 -0.70 8.98
CA ASP A 57 -7.71 -1.38 9.29
C ASP A 57 -7.53 -2.84 9.77
N GLY A 58 -6.28 -3.32 9.84
CA GLY A 58 -5.92 -4.65 10.31
C GLY A 58 -6.26 -5.78 9.35
N HIS A 59 -6.68 -5.48 8.12
CA HIS A 59 -6.86 -6.48 7.09
C HIS A 59 -5.56 -6.92 6.43
N GLN A 60 -4.52 -6.09 6.44
CA GLN A 60 -3.17 -6.49 6.08
C GLN A 60 -2.45 -7.01 7.32
N THR A 61 -1.87 -8.20 7.22
CA THR A 61 -1.00 -8.72 8.26
C THR A 61 0.36 -8.02 8.16
N LEU A 62 0.72 -7.30 9.20
CA LEU A 62 2.09 -6.83 9.42
C LEU A 62 2.89 -8.01 9.98
N LEU A 63 3.94 -8.41 9.26
CA LEU A 63 4.83 -9.50 9.65
C LEU A 63 6.18 -8.92 10.09
N TYR A 64 6.85 -9.62 11.02
CA TYR A 64 8.22 -9.30 11.45
C TYR A 64 8.42 -7.83 11.85
N LEU A 65 7.50 -7.27 12.67
CA LEU A 65 7.64 -5.92 13.18
C LEU A 65 8.83 -5.83 14.14
N GLU A 66 9.88 -5.14 13.71
CA GLU A 66 11.13 -4.98 14.42
C GLU A 66 11.49 -3.50 14.54
N VAL A 67 12.24 -3.20 15.60
CA VAL A 67 12.71 -1.85 15.92
C VAL A 67 14.23 -1.92 16.05
N LYS A 68 14.95 -1.13 15.24
CA LYS A 68 16.41 -1.16 15.14
C LYS A 68 17.00 0.22 15.40
N ASN A 69 17.76 0.35 16.49
CA ASN A 69 18.51 1.56 16.79
C ASN A 69 19.88 1.52 16.11
N THR A 70 20.14 2.50 15.24
CA THR A 70 21.42 2.68 14.55
C THR A 70 22.30 3.73 15.20
N GLY A 71 21.79 4.50 16.18
CA GLY A 71 22.49 5.58 16.86
C GLY A 71 22.74 6.82 15.99
N ILE A 72 22.03 6.96 14.88
CA ILE A 72 22.19 8.05 13.89
C ILE A 72 21.11 9.13 14.06
N SER A 73 19.98 8.79 14.70
CA SER A 73 18.85 9.68 14.98
C SER A 73 18.27 9.35 16.35
N ASP A 74 17.62 10.34 16.95
CA ASP A 74 16.74 10.23 18.10
C ASP A 74 15.49 9.37 17.83
N HIS A 75 15.11 9.20 16.56
CA HIS A 75 14.10 8.23 16.12
C HIS A 75 14.74 6.89 15.75
N ILE A 76 14.07 5.81 16.14
CA ILE A 76 14.50 4.43 15.94
C ILE A 76 13.82 3.86 14.69
N ILE A 77 14.58 3.13 13.87
CA ILE A 77 14.06 2.55 12.63
C ILE A 77 13.03 1.46 12.96
N ILE A 78 11.87 1.52 12.30
CA ILE A 78 10.85 0.47 12.35
C ILE A 78 10.86 -0.27 11.02
N THR A 79 11.00 -1.59 11.08
CA THR A 79 10.97 -2.48 9.91
C THR A 79 9.83 -3.46 10.06
N PHE A 80 9.11 -3.74 8.97
CA PHE A 80 8.05 -4.74 8.90
C PHE A 80 7.86 -5.20 7.47
N GLU A 81 7.22 -6.35 7.32
CA GLU A 81 6.81 -6.90 6.04
C GLU A 81 5.28 -6.84 5.90
N LEU A 82 4.82 -6.71 4.66
CA LEU A 82 3.39 -6.74 4.31
C LEU A 82 3.13 -7.95 3.43
N ASP A 83 2.21 -8.81 3.85
CA ASP A 83 1.69 -9.87 2.99
C ASP A 83 0.69 -9.27 2.00
N ILE A 84 1.18 -8.88 0.83
CA ILE A 84 0.37 -8.33 -0.25
C ILE A 84 -0.02 -9.46 -1.19
N LYS A 85 -1.31 -9.82 -1.20
CA LYS A 85 -1.84 -10.77 -2.20
C LYS A 85 -1.62 -10.19 -3.60
N LYS A 86 -0.78 -10.87 -4.39
CA LYS A 86 -0.58 -10.54 -5.80
C LYS A 86 -1.91 -10.62 -6.53
N LEU A 87 -2.32 -9.52 -7.16
CA LEU A 87 -3.45 -9.54 -8.09
C LEU A 87 -3.10 -10.50 -9.23
N GLY A 88 -3.99 -11.47 -9.49
CA GLY A 88 -3.83 -12.38 -10.62
C GLY A 88 -3.71 -11.60 -11.94
N PRO A 89 -3.06 -12.18 -12.98
CA PRO A 89 -2.93 -11.52 -14.26
C PRO A 89 -4.30 -11.09 -14.79
N LEU A 90 -4.43 -9.83 -15.23
CA LEU A 90 -5.66 -9.36 -15.86
C LEU A 90 -5.94 -10.25 -17.08
N LYS A 91 -7.08 -10.94 -17.09
CA LYS A 91 -7.56 -11.64 -18.29
C LYS A 91 -7.85 -10.60 -19.35
N ARG A 92 -6.98 -10.50 -20.36
CA ARG A 92 -7.19 -9.65 -21.53
C ARG A 92 -7.96 -10.44 -22.57
N THR A 93 -9.19 -10.03 -22.86
CA THR A 93 -9.93 -10.54 -24.01
C THR A 93 -9.49 -9.77 -25.25
N ILE A 94 -8.88 -10.47 -26.21
CA ILE A 94 -8.58 -9.93 -27.54
C ILE A 94 -9.67 -10.45 -28.48
N THR A 95 -10.55 -9.56 -28.91
CA THR A 95 -11.53 -9.86 -29.95
C THR A 95 -10.93 -9.44 -31.29
N SER A 96 -10.62 -10.42 -32.14
CA SER A 96 -10.25 -10.17 -33.53
C SER A 96 -11.43 -10.53 -34.43
N ARG A 97 -11.76 -9.67 -35.40
CA ARG A 97 -12.59 -10.07 -36.53
C ARG A 97 -11.68 -10.60 -37.63
N ARG A 98 -12.04 -11.75 -38.19
CA ARG A 98 -11.39 -12.25 -39.40
C ARG A 98 -11.76 -11.31 -40.54
N ASN A 99 -10.82 -10.46 -40.94
CA ASN A 99 -10.92 -9.77 -42.23
C ASN A 99 -10.36 -10.74 -43.26
N ASP A 100 -11.24 -11.49 -43.93
CA ASP A 100 -10.85 -12.19 -45.15
C ASP A 100 -10.61 -11.11 -46.21
N ILE A 101 -9.36 -10.63 -46.29
CA ILE A 101 -8.94 -9.67 -47.31
C ILE A 101 -8.84 -10.47 -48.61
N GLU A 102 -9.74 -10.20 -49.57
CA GLU A 102 -9.64 -10.76 -50.92
C GLU A 102 -8.40 -10.20 -51.61
N HIS A 103 -7.29 -10.94 -51.54
CA HIS A 103 -6.01 -10.57 -52.13
C HIS A 103 -6.08 -10.34 -53.66
N GLU A 104 -7.08 -10.92 -54.33
CA GLU A 104 -7.34 -10.72 -55.76
C GLU A 104 -7.68 -9.25 -56.10
N GLN A 105 -8.25 -8.49 -55.17
CA GLN A 105 -8.62 -7.08 -55.38
C GLN A 105 -7.40 -6.14 -55.44
N PHE A 106 -6.22 -6.61 -55.02
CA PHE A 106 -4.98 -5.82 -55.00
C PHE A 106 -4.00 -6.21 -56.12
N LYS A 107 -4.37 -7.11 -57.03
CA LYS A 107 -3.56 -7.39 -58.22
C LYS A 107 -3.68 -6.22 -59.19
N LEU A 108 -2.64 -5.39 -59.25
CA LEU A 108 -2.51 -4.35 -60.27
C LEU A 108 -2.57 -5.00 -61.66
N PRO A 109 -3.26 -4.39 -62.63
CA PRO A 109 -3.27 -4.89 -64.01
C PRO A 109 -1.83 -4.92 -64.54
N ALA A 110 -1.42 -6.06 -65.09
CA ALA A 110 -0.12 -6.19 -65.74
C ALA A 110 -0.03 -5.17 -66.87
N LEU A 111 0.94 -4.26 -66.79
CA LEU A 111 1.28 -3.35 -67.87
C LEU A 111 1.65 -4.18 -69.11
N SER A 112 0.84 -4.07 -70.15
CA SER A 112 1.10 -4.69 -71.44
C SER A 112 2.39 -4.11 -72.03
N PRO A 113 3.36 -4.94 -72.45
CA PRO A 113 4.50 -4.44 -73.22
C PRO A 113 4.02 -3.97 -74.60
N GLN A 114 4.48 -2.78 -74.99
CA GLN A 114 4.28 -2.17 -76.31
C GLN A 114 5.09 -2.90 -77.39
#